data_AF-A0A7C5LI69-F1
#
_entry.id   AF-A0A7C5LI69-F1
#
_cell.length_a   1.000
_cell.length_b   1.000
_cell.length_c   1.000
_cell.angle_alpha   90.00
_cell.angle_beta   90.00
_cell.angle_gamma   90.00
#
_symmetry.space_group_name_H-M   'P 1'
#
loop_
_entity.id
_entity.type
_entity.pdbx_description
1 polymer ?
#
loop_
_entity_poly.entity_id
_entity_poly.type
_entity_poly.pdbx_seq_one_letter_code
_entity_poly.pdbx_strand_id
1 'polypeptide(L)'
;MAVNGKFLLTILTFFIFLTNCSGDNGKENAEVSSEDEIISEDFLVDLEVIDNTNPEQEETIFDTVEEEKPCPTFSEVQPIFTANCTSCHPGRDSYSYITSNLDTIKRYVQSYHHIGGDDRQTVLDWINCGAPP
;
A
#
# COMPACT_ATOMS: atom_id res chain seq x y z
N MET A 1 7.60 24.76 50.74
CA MET A 1 8.00 23.50 50.09
C MET A 1 7.08 23.30 48.90
N ALA A 2 7.57 23.52 47.68
CA ALA A 2 6.77 23.45 46.46
C ALA A 2 7.09 22.14 45.72
N VAL A 3 6.11 21.24 45.63
CA VAL A 3 6.20 20.01 44.84
C VAL A 3 5.80 20.33 43.40
N ASN A 4 6.73 20.09 42.48
CA ASN A 4 6.60 20.28 41.04
C ASN A 4 5.57 19.32 40.43
N GLY A 5 4.41 19.84 40.03
CA GLY A 5 3.35 19.10 39.33
C GLY A 5 3.58 18.98 37.83
N LYS A 6 4.65 18.29 37.40
CA LYS A 6 4.91 17.93 35.99
C LYS A 6 5.07 16.42 35.88
N PHE A 7 3.99 15.65 36.06
CA PHE A 7 4.07 14.19 35.85
C PHE A 7 2.76 13.53 35.41
N LEU A 8 1.82 14.26 34.82
CA LEU A 8 0.47 13.75 34.55
C LEU A 8 -0.03 14.05 33.13
N LEU A 9 0.85 14.06 32.13
CA LEU A 9 0.43 14.28 30.74
C LEU A 9 1.08 13.35 29.71
N THR A 10 1.48 12.13 30.12
CA THR A 10 2.10 11.15 29.19
C THR A 10 1.31 9.84 29.08
N ILE A 11 0.17 9.70 29.78
CA ILE A 11 -0.59 8.43 29.81
C ILE A 11 -1.83 8.48 28.90
N LEU A 12 -2.23 9.65 28.39
CA LEU A 12 -3.51 9.82 27.67
C LEU A 12 -3.46 9.71 26.13
N THR A 13 -2.31 9.40 25.53
CA THR A 13 -2.20 9.19 24.06
C THR A 13 -2.19 7.72 23.67
N PHE A 14 -2.09 6.78 24.62
CA PHE A 14 -2.03 5.35 24.31
C PHE A 14 -3.42 4.71 24.06
N PHE A 15 -4.52 5.41 24.35
CA PHE A 15 -5.88 4.84 24.35
C PHE A 15 -6.79 5.29 23.19
N ILE A 16 -6.30 6.07 22.22
CA ILE A 16 -7.14 6.60 21.12
C ILE A 16 -7.11 5.68 19.86
N PHE A 17 -6.51 4.50 19.91
CA PHE A 17 -6.51 3.57 18.77
C PHE A 17 -7.60 2.49 18.80
N LEU A 18 -8.53 2.52 19.78
CA LEU A 18 -9.50 1.44 19.98
C LEU A 18 -10.84 1.58 19.22
N THR A 19 -11.06 2.62 18.43
CA THR A 19 -12.45 3.04 18.16
C THR A 19 -13.01 2.94 16.75
N ASN A 20 -12.41 2.25 15.76
CA ASN A 20 -13.11 2.11 14.46
C ASN A 20 -12.74 0.87 13.64
N CYS A 21 -12.74 -0.32 14.25
CA CYS A 21 -12.87 -1.57 13.49
C CYS A 21 -14.32 -1.71 12.99
N SER A 22 -14.79 -0.83 12.09
CA SER A 22 -16.13 -0.95 11.52
C SER A 22 -16.20 -2.24 10.70
N GLY A 23 -17.02 -3.17 11.20
CA GLY A 23 -17.05 -4.57 10.76
C GLY A 23 -17.33 -4.73 9.27
N ASP A 24 -16.30 -5.12 8.54
CA ASP A 24 -16.44 -5.74 7.23
C ASP A 24 -16.88 -7.20 7.45
N ASN A 25 -18.17 -7.39 7.64
CA ASN A 25 -18.79 -8.71 7.60
C ASN A 25 -18.78 -9.16 6.15
N GLY A 26 -17.95 -10.16 5.87
CA GLY A 26 -17.80 -10.77 4.56
C GLY A 26 -19.13 -10.98 3.86
N LYS A 27 -19.25 -10.36 2.69
CA LYS A 27 -20.03 -10.93 1.59
C LYS A 27 -19.06 -11.68 0.70
N GLU A 28 -18.88 -12.94 1.06
CA GLU A 28 -18.56 -13.99 0.11
C GLU A 28 -19.66 -14.07 -0.96
N ASN A 29 -19.23 -14.29 -2.21
CA ASN A 29 -20.01 -14.56 -3.42
C ASN A 29 -20.58 -13.33 -4.16
N ALA A 30 -19.79 -12.79 -5.09
CA ALA A 30 -20.33 -12.28 -6.34
C ALA A 30 -19.76 -13.16 -7.46
N GLU A 31 -20.64 -13.98 -8.04
CA GLU A 31 -20.40 -14.78 -9.23
C GLU A 31 -19.74 -13.93 -10.33
N VAL A 32 -18.67 -14.49 -10.90
CA VAL A 32 -18.18 -14.10 -12.22
C VAL A 32 -19.31 -14.36 -13.22
N SER A 33 -20.03 -13.30 -13.61
CA SER A 33 -20.87 -13.28 -14.79
C SER A 33 -20.05 -12.70 -15.92
N SER A 34 -19.60 -13.58 -16.80
CA SER A 34 -19.02 -13.27 -18.09
C SER A 34 -20.14 -12.85 -19.04
N GLU A 35 -20.20 -11.56 -19.38
CA GLU A 35 -20.88 -11.12 -20.59
C GLU A 35 -20.01 -10.10 -21.31
N ASP A 36 -19.76 -10.43 -22.57
CA ASP A 36 -19.06 -9.67 -23.57
C ASP A 36 -19.62 -8.25 -23.72
N GLU A 37 -18.75 -7.25 -23.84
CA GLU A 37 -19.07 -6.11 -24.68
C GLU A 37 -17.85 -5.67 -25.49
N ILE A 38 -17.99 -5.94 -26.78
CA ILE A 38 -17.13 -5.52 -27.87
C ILE A 38 -17.33 -4.01 -28.04
N ILE A 39 -16.28 -3.22 -27.86
CA ILE A 39 -16.21 -1.87 -28.42
C ILE A 39 -14.99 -1.81 -29.35
N SER A 40 -15.30 -2.01 -30.63
CA SER A 40 -14.56 -1.47 -31.76
C SER A 40 -14.66 0.06 -31.75
N GLU A 41 -13.58 0.75 -32.11
CA GLU A 41 -13.49 1.63 -33.28
C GLU A 41 -12.25 2.54 -33.17
N ASP A 42 -11.31 2.28 -34.09
CA ASP A 42 -10.55 3.26 -34.86
C ASP A 42 -10.33 4.64 -34.24
N PHE A 43 -9.26 4.76 -33.44
CA PHE A 43 -8.64 6.05 -33.14
C PHE A 43 -7.37 6.23 -33.97
N LEU A 44 -7.56 6.56 -35.26
CA LEU A 44 -6.52 7.10 -36.12
C LEU A 44 -6.25 8.54 -35.70
N VAL A 45 -5.19 8.77 -34.93
CA VAL A 45 -4.65 10.12 -34.73
C VAL A 45 -3.64 10.39 -35.83
N ASP A 46 -3.89 11.43 -36.60
CA ASP A 46 -2.94 11.98 -37.55
C ASP A 46 -1.63 12.33 -36.83
N LEU A 47 -0.57 11.64 -37.25
CA LEU A 47 0.79 11.81 -36.78
C LEU A 47 1.37 13.05 -37.47
N GLU A 48 1.18 14.22 -36.89
CA GLU A 48 1.89 15.43 -37.34
C GLU A 48 3.38 15.28 -37.02
N VAL A 49 4.16 15.15 -38.10
CA VAL A 49 5.63 15.15 -38.10
C VAL A 49 6.09 16.57 -37.80
N ILE A 50 6.41 16.86 -36.53
CA ILE A 50 7.13 18.07 -36.14
C ILE A 50 8.63 17.77 -36.25
N ASP A 51 9.22 18.11 -37.40
CA ASP A 51 10.68 18.16 -37.58
C ASP A 51 11.21 19.42 -36.87
N ASN A 52 11.57 19.25 -35.60
CA ASN A 52 12.36 20.22 -34.84
C ASN A 52 13.82 19.80 -34.88
N THR A 53 14.47 20.00 -36.02
CA THR A 53 15.93 20.04 -36.09
C THR A 53 16.41 21.32 -35.39
N ASN A 54 16.73 21.22 -34.10
CA ASN A 54 17.47 22.24 -33.35
C ASN A 54 18.70 21.58 -32.69
N PRO A 55 19.89 22.17 -32.82
CA PRO A 55 21.15 21.46 -32.67
C PRO A 55 21.58 21.36 -31.20
N GLU A 56 22.24 20.25 -30.90
CA GLU A 56 23.37 20.18 -29.96
C GLU A 56 23.13 20.85 -28.60
N GLN A 57 22.24 20.27 -27.81
CA GLN A 57 22.44 20.28 -26.36
C GLN A 57 23.07 18.95 -26.00
N GLU A 58 24.36 19.02 -25.70
CA GLU A 58 25.13 17.98 -25.01
C GLU A 58 24.55 17.85 -23.60
N GLU A 59 23.36 17.24 -23.49
CA GLU A 59 22.78 16.81 -22.22
C GLU A 59 23.71 15.73 -21.68
N THR A 60 24.46 16.11 -20.66
CA THR A 60 25.12 15.18 -19.78
C THR A 60 24.03 14.34 -19.13
N ILE A 61 23.76 13.18 -19.74
CA ILE A 61 22.96 12.10 -19.15
C ILE A 61 23.74 11.66 -17.92
N PHE A 62 23.44 12.30 -16.79
CA PHE A 62 23.74 11.73 -15.49
C PHE A 62 22.87 10.49 -15.43
N ASP A 63 23.49 9.36 -15.78
CA ASP A 63 22.95 8.02 -15.58
C ASP A 63 22.79 7.87 -14.07
N THR A 64 21.65 8.36 -13.59
CA THR A 64 21.25 8.25 -12.20
C THR A 64 20.83 6.81 -12.10
N VAL A 65 21.79 5.94 -11.77
CA VAL A 65 21.53 4.55 -11.43
C VAL A 65 20.52 4.62 -10.29
N GLU A 66 19.24 4.43 -10.62
CA GLU A 66 18.20 4.25 -9.63
C GLU A 66 18.60 2.99 -8.88
N GLU A 67 19.14 3.18 -7.67
CA GLU A 67 19.51 2.10 -6.78
C GLU A 67 18.22 1.30 -6.53
N GLU A 68 18.15 0.13 -7.15
CA GLU A 68 16.99 -0.75 -7.08
C GLU A 68 16.80 -1.14 -5.61
N LYS A 69 15.82 -0.50 -4.96
CA LYS A 69 15.54 -0.73 -3.55
C LYS A 69 15.19 -2.20 -3.37
N PRO A 70 15.86 -2.94 -2.47
CA PRO A 70 15.55 -4.35 -2.25
C PRO A 70 14.11 -4.50 -1.78
N CYS A 71 13.46 -5.56 -2.26
CA CYS A 71 12.13 -5.93 -1.81
C CYS A 71 12.12 -6.17 -0.30
N PRO A 72 11.15 -5.62 0.45
CA PRO A 72 10.96 -5.97 1.85
C PRO A 72 10.69 -7.48 2.00
N THR A 73 10.94 -8.02 3.18
CA THR A 73 10.67 -9.41 3.59
C THR A 73 9.44 -9.48 4.49
N PHE A 74 8.88 -10.69 4.71
CA PHE A 74 7.74 -10.83 5.62
C PHE A 74 8.09 -10.40 7.05
N SER A 75 9.32 -10.66 7.51
CA SER A 75 9.77 -10.24 8.84
C SER A 75 9.73 -8.72 9.04
N GLU A 76 9.87 -7.94 7.97
CA GLU A 76 9.83 -6.47 8.02
C GLU A 76 8.39 -5.94 8.03
N VAL A 77 7.47 -6.59 7.31
CA VAL A 77 6.06 -6.14 7.23
C VAL A 77 5.15 -6.75 8.29
N GLN A 78 5.50 -7.89 8.88
CA GLN A 78 4.67 -8.56 9.88
C GLN A 78 4.32 -7.65 11.07
N PRO A 79 5.26 -6.87 11.66
CA PRO A 79 4.94 -5.96 12.75
C PRO A 79 3.92 -4.88 12.35
N ILE A 80 3.92 -4.47 11.08
CA ILE A 80 2.97 -3.49 10.55
C ILE A 80 1.55 -4.09 10.53
N PHE A 81 1.41 -5.33 10.08
CA PHE A 81 0.13 -6.05 10.15
C PHE A 81 -0.33 -6.26 11.60
N THR A 82 0.58 -6.66 12.49
CA THR A 82 0.24 -6.86 13.91
C THR A 82 -0.20 -5.56 14.58
N ALA A 83 0.47 -4.45 14.30
CA ALA A 83 0.16 -3.15 14.89
C ALA A 83 -1.16 -2.56 14.37
N ASN A 84 -1.44 -2.70 13.07
CA ASN A 84 -2.53 -1.99 12.40
C ASN A 84 -3.79 -2.85 12.15
N CYS A 85 -3.65 -4.18 12.08
CA CYS A 85 -4.75 -5.08 11.72
C CYS A 85 -5.19 -5.97 12.89
N THR A 86 -4.26 -6.54 13.67
CA THR A 86 -4.57 -7.60 14.65
C THR A 86 -5.50 -7.15 15.78
N SER A 87 -5.58 -5.85 16.08
CA SER A 87 -6.54 -5.30 17.04
C SER A 87 -8.00 -5.53 16.61
N CYS A 88 -8.28 -5.41 15.32
CA CYS A 88 -9.59 -5.66 14.71
C CYS A 88 -9.74 -7.11 14.21
N HIS A 89 -8.61 -7.73 13.89
CA HIS A 89 -8.54 -8.97 13.13
C HIS A 89 -7.56 -9.95 13.78
N PRO A 90 -7.90 -10.50 14.95
CA PRO A 90 -7.01 -11.40 15.67
C PRO A 90 -6.63 -12.62 14.81
N GLY A 91 -5.34 -12.91 14.72
CA GLY A 91 -4.79 -14.06 13.99
C GLY A 91 -4.66 -13.89 12.48
N ARG A 92 -4.89 -12.67 11.94
CA ARG A 92 -4.76 -12.38 10.50
C ARG A 92 -3.38 -11.83 10.09
N ASP A 93 -2.38 -11.93 10.97
CA ASP A 93 -1.00 -11.45 10.78
C ASP A 93 0.01 -12.58 10.52
N SER A 94 -0.47 -13.79 10.20
CA SER A 94 0.39 -14.90 9.77
C SER A 94 0.69 -14.82 8.27
N TYR A 95 1.90 -15.25 7.88
CA TYR A 95 2.33 -15.27 6.48
C TYR A 95 1.35 -16.06 5.59
N SER A 96 0.95 -17.25 6.03
CA SER A 96 0.04 -18.12 5.28
C SER A 96 -1.33 -17.47 5.06
N TYR A 97 -1.87 -16.79 6.08
CA TYR A 97 -3.13 -16.07 5.95
C TYR A 97 -3.00 -14.90 4.97
N ILE A 98 -1.97 -14.07 5.15
CA ILE A 98 -1.78 -12.85 4.35
C ILE A 98 -1.57 -13.20 2.87
N THR A 99 -0.68 -14.15 2.59
CA THR A 99 -0.37 -14.56 1.22
C THR A 99 -1.54 -15.25 0.52
N SER A 100 -2.38 -15.98 1.25
CA SER A 100 -3.62 -16.56 0.70
C SER A 100 -4.70 -15.53 0.39
N ASN A 101 -4.55 -14.28 0.84
CA ASN A 101 -5.54 -13.21 0.73
C ASN A 101 -4.96 -11.92 0.13
N LEU A 102 -3.89 -12.00 -0.67
CA LEU A 102 -3.15 -10.83 -1.14
C LEU A 102 -4.00 -9.79 -1.87
N ASP A 103 -4.92 -10.21 -2.75
CA ASP A 103 -5.77 -9.26 -3.49
C ASP A 103 -6.66 -8.42 -2.56
N THR A 104 -7.26 -9.10 -1.57
CA THR A 104 -8.09 -8.48 -0.54
C THR A 104 -7.26 -7.54 0.33
N ILE A 105 -6.09 -7.99 0.77
CA ILE A 105 -5.19 -7.18 1.61
C ILE A 105 -4.66 -5.97 0.84
N LYS A 106 -4.24 -6.15 -0.42
CA LYS A 106 -3.79 -5.07 -1.30
C LYS A 106 -4.86 -4.00 -1.41
N ARG A 107 -6.12 -4.38 -1.63
CA ARG A 107 -7.25 -3.44 -1.70
C ARG A 107 -7.40 -2.62 -0.42
N TYR A 108 -7.35 -3.26 0.75
CA TYR A 108 -7.48 -2.56 2.04
C TYR A 108 -6.30 -1.62 2.32
N VAL A 109 -5.07 -2.07 2.04
CA VAL A 109 -3.86 -1.25 2.19
C VAL A 109 -3.93 -0.05 1.23
N GLN A 110 -4.38 -0.25 -0.01
CA GLN A 110 -4.57 0.82 -0.99
C GLN A 110 -5.65 1.83 -0.57
N SER A 111 -6.72 1.40 0.09
CA SER A 111 -7.80 2.28 0.57
C SER A 111 -7.48 3.00 1.89
N TYR A 112 -6.23 2.96 2.37
CA TYR A 112 -5.82 3.53 3.66
C TYR A 112 -6.57 2.93 4.87
N HIS A 113 -6.97 1.65 4.77
CA HIS A 113 -7.66 0.97 5.86
C HIS A 113 -6.67 0.69 7.00
N HIS A 114 -6.71 1.52 8.04
CA HIS A 114 -5.88 1.45 9.26
C HIS A 114 -4.35 1.49 9.07
N ILE A 115 -3.85 1.62 7.85
CA ILE A 115 -2.43 1.73 7.52
C ILE A 115 -2.21 2.96 6.62
N GLY A 116 -1.23 3.80 6.98
CA GLY A 116 -0.92 5.04 6.26
C GLY A 116 0.58 5.35 6.26
N GLY A 117 0.98 6.39 5.53
CA GLY A 117 2.38 6.83 5.45
C GLY A 117 3.33 5.75 4.91
N ASP A 118 4.53 5.70 5.47
CA ASP A 118 5.62 4.82 5.03
C ASP A 118 5.30 3.33 5.26
N ASP A 119 4.54 3.02 6.31
CA ASP A 119 4.08 1.65 6.59
C ASP A 119 3.24 1.10 5.43
N ARG A 120 2.33 1.93 4.92
CA ARG A 120 1.49 1.57 3.77
C ARG A 120 2.35 1.31 2.54
N GLN A 121 3.32 2.18 2.26
CA GLN A 121 4.19 2.01 1.10
C GLN A 121 5.04 0.75 1.23
N THR A 122 5.60 0.49 2.41
CA THR A 122 6.41 -0.71 2.69
C THR A 122 5.61 -2.00 2.46
N VAL A 123 4.35 -2.04 2.90
CA VAL A 123 3.46 -3.19 2.66
C VAL A 123 3.12 -3.32 1.17
N LEU A 124 2.85 -2.21 0.47
CA LEU A 124 2.57 -2.26 -0.97
C LEU A 124 3.79 -2.70 -1.78
N ASP A 125 4.99 -2.24 -1.44
CA ASP A 125 6.25 -2.65 -2.05
C ASP A 125 6.45 -4.16 -1.87
N TRP A 126 6.26 -4.67 -0.64
CA TRP A 126 6.31 -6.11 -0.34
C TRP A 126 5.32 -6.93 -1.19
N ILE A 127 4.06 -6.48 -1.29
CA ILE A 127 3.04 -7.14 -2.11
C ILE A 127 3.41 -7.12 -3.60
N ASN A 128 3.86 -5.96 -4.12
CA ASN A 128 4.23 -5.80 -5.53
C ASN A 128 5.49 -6.61 -5.89
N CYS A 129 6.37 -6.87 -4.92
CA CYS A 129 7.50 -7.78 -5.03
C CYS A 129 7.12 -9.27 -4.98
N GLY A 130 5.84 -9.62 -4.98
CA GLY A 130 5.38 -11.01 -4.93
C GLY A 130 5.30 -11.59 -3.51
N ALA A 131 5.28 -10.73 -2.49
CA ALA A 131 5.12 -11.10 -1.08
C ALA A 131 6.15 -12.15 -0.60
N PRO A 132 7.46 -11.87 -0.73
CA PRO A 132 8.48 -12.82 -0.29
C PRO A 132 8.40 -13.09 1.22
N PRO A 133 8.82 -14.30 1.67
CA PRO A 133 8.76 -14.69 3.07
C PRO A 133 9.74 -13.93 3.99
#